data_AF-K1UHJ8-F1
#
_entry.id   AF-K1UHJ8-F1
#
_cell.length_a   1.000
_cell.length_b   1.000
_cell.length_c   1.000
_cell.angle_alpha   90.00
_cell.angle_beta   90.00
_cell.angle_gamma   90.00
#
_symmetry.space_group_name_H-M   'P 1'
#
loop_
_entity.id
_entity.type
_entity.pdbx_description
1 polymer ?
#
loop_
_entity_poly.entity_id
_entity_poly.type
_entity_poly.pdbx_seq_one_letter_code
_entity_poly.pdbx_strand_id
1 'polypeptide(L)'
;MVVQANTRVYGGGYGTVQSGKFTVTGNYSYNYQGSQKGFEDSYREDFTSQENKFLESHRRSKSYGNFQFGSLEGSYEIDTLNLISFSMNLMTGNFTNKRIGNTQMTNHAGNPVYGYGSLGNNESGFGEVGGNMDYQHSFKKKGNF
;
A
#
# COMPACT_ATOMS: atom_id res chain seq x y z
N MET A 1 19.52 -15.90 -11.25
CA MET A 1 18.17 -16.06 -10.66
C MET A 1 18.16 -15.29 -9.34
N VAL A 2 17.61 -14.08 -9.31
CA VAL A 2 17.56 -13.27 -8.07
C VAL A 2 16.29 -13.68 -7.33
N VAL A 3 16.46 -14.30 -6.16
CA VAL A 3 15.34 -14.67 -5.27
C VAL A 3 14.81 -13.38 -4.65
N GLN A 4 13.61 -12.98 -5.08
CA GLN A 4 12.92 -11.78 -4.65
C GLN A 4 12.19 -12.06 -3.33
N ALA A 5 12.76 -11.63 -2.20
CA ALA A 5 12.13 -11.79 -0.89
C ALA A 5 11.40 -10.48 -0.52
N ASN A 6 10.09 -10.44 -0.74
CA ASN A 6 9.25 -9.33 -0.32
C ASN A 6 8.92 -9.47 1.17
N THR A 7 9.32 -8.52 2.02
CA THR A 7 8.90 -8.51 3.43
C THR A 7 7.46 -8.00 3.50
N ARG A 8 6.52 -8.93 3.68
CA ARG A 8 5.11 -8.64 3.92
C ARG A 8 4.79 -9.00 5.36
N VAL A 9 4.36 -8.01 6.14
CA VAL A 9 3.85 -8.22 7.50
C VAL A 9 2.38 -7.85 7.48
N TYR A 10 1.53 -8.81 7.84
CA TYR A 10 0.09 -8.63 7.97
C TYR A 10 -0.29 -8.93 9.42
N GLY A 11 -1.01 -8.00 10.05
CA GLY A 11 -1.58 -8.19 11.37
C GLY A 11 -2.93 -7.51 11.43
N GLY A 12 -3.94 -8.24 11.86
CA GLY A 12 -5.29 -7.71 12.02
C GLY A 12 -6.07 -8.46 13.08
N GLY A 13 -7.06 -7.77 13.63
CA GLY A 13 -7.97 -8.30 14.64
C GLY A 13 -9.40 -7.94 14.29
N TYR A 14 -10.32 -8.81 14.68
CA TYR A 14 -11.75 -8.55 14.62
C TYR A 14 -12.37 -8.89 15.97
N GLY A 15 -13.46 -8.20 16.30
CA GLY A 15 -14.19 -8.43 17.52
C GLY A 15 -15.63 -8.00 17.36
N THR A 16 -16.52 -8.75 18.00
CA THR A 16 -17.94 -8.44 18.05
C THR A 16 -18.38 -8.46 19.51
N VAL A 17 -19.12 -7.43 19.90
CA VAL A 17 -19.77 -7.32 21.20
C VAL A 17 -21.26 -7.21 20.95
N GLN A 18 -22.01 -8.11 21.57
CA GLN A 18 -23.46 -8.05 21.59
C GLN A 18 -23.93 -7.87 23.02
N SER A 19 -24.78 -6.86 23.24
CA SER A 19 -25.37 -6.57 24.54
C SER A 19 -26.84 -6.23 24.36
N GLY A 20 -27.71 -7.19 24.68
CA GLY A 20 -29.16 -7.06 24.51
C GLY A 20 -29.51 -6.81 23.05
N LYS A 21 -30.05 -5.62 22.77
CA LYS A 21 -30.50 -5.20 21.44
C LYS A 21 -29.41 -4.52 20.59
N PHE A 22 -28.21 -4.35 21.14
CA PHE A 22 -27.08 -3.71 20.45
C PHE A 22 -26.06 -4.76 20.04
N THR A 23 -25.65 -4.73 18.78
CA THR A 23 -24.51 -5.50 18.28
C THR A 23 -23.51 -4.53 17.67
N VAL A 24 -22.24 -4.64 18.03
CA VAL A 24 -21.17 -3.84 17.41
C VAL A 24 -20.05 -4.79 17.03
N THR A 25 -19.65 -4.73 15.77
CA THR A 25 -18.54 -5.46 15.19
C THR A 25 -17.51 -4.48 14.69
N GLY A 26 -16.24 -4.74 14.96
CA GLY A 26 -15.15 -3.98 14.40
C GLY A 26 -14.07 -4.92 13.91
N ASN A 27 -13.42 -4.57 12.81
CA ASN A 27 -12.16 -5.16 12.42
C ASN A 27 -11.18 -4.06 12.05
N TYR A 28 -9.91 -4.31 12.34
CA TYR A 28 -8.82 -3.45 11.95
C TYR A 28 -7.62 -4.32 11.58
N SER A 29 -7.01 -3.98 10.45
CA SER A 29 -5.89 -4.71 9.90
C SER A 29 -4.87 -3.76 9.32
N TYR A 30 -3.62 -4.09 9.57
CA TYR A 30 -2.45 -3.36 9.12
C TYR A 30 -1.58 -4.27 8.27
N ASN A 31 -1.19 -3.76 7.11
CA ASN A 31 -0.33 -4.40 6.14
C ASN A 31 0.88 -3.52 5.91
N TYR A 32 2.07 -4.09 6.10
CA TYR A 32 3.32 -3.48 5.66
C TYR A 32 3.88 -4.29 4.50
N GLN A 33 4.14 -3.63 3.38
CA GLN A 33 4.75 -4.23 2.21
C GLN A 33 5.98 -3.43 1.81
N GLY A 34 7.15 -3.98 2.13
CA GLY A 34 8.43 -3.48 1.64
C GLY A 34 8.87 -4.25 0.40
N SER A 35 9.05 -3.58 -0.72
CA SER A 35 9.76 -4.15 -1.87
C SER A 35 11.27 -4.10 -1.62
N GLN A 36 11.99 -5.15 -2.01
CA GLN A 36 13.45 -5.15 -1.95
C GLN A 36 14.04 -4.04 -2.84
N LYS A 37 15.27 -3.62 -2.51
CA LYS A 37 16.02 -2.64 -3.31
C LYS A 37 16.19 -3.21 -4.73
N GLY A 38 15.56 -2.60 -5.72
CA GLY A 38 15.84 -2.85 -7.13
C GLY A 38 17.20 -2.26 -7.49
N PHE A 39 18.04 -3.07 -8.13
CA PHE A 39 19.32 -2.65 -8.68
C PHE A 39 19.21 -2.74 -10.20
N GLU A 40 19.41 -1.62 -10.88
CA GLU A 40 19.45 -1.50 -12.33
C GLU A 40 20.85 -0.99 -12.67
N ASP A 41 21.71 -1.89 -13.13
CA ASP A 41 23.05 -1.58 -13.60
C ASP A 41 23.01 -1.61 -15.14
N SER A 42 23.29 -0.49 -15.79
CA SER A 42 23.40 -0.40 -17.24
C SER A 42 24.81 -0.03 -17.65
N TYR A 43 25.32 -0.76 -18.64
CA TYR A 43 26.63 -0.55 -19.24
C TYR A 43 26.44 -0.31 -20.73
N ARG A 44 26.91 0.83 -21.22
CA ARG A 44 26.89 1.16 -22.64
C ARG A 44 28.30 1.52 -23.09
N GLU A 45 28.76 0.84 -24.14
CA GLU A 45 30.02 1.14 -24.82
C GLU A 45 29.72 1.83 -26.16
N ASP A 46 30.46 2.90 -26.47
CA ASP A 46 30.38 3.60 -27.75
C ASP A 46 31.65 3.32 -28.58
N PHE A 47 31.49 2.61 -29.71
CA PHE A 47 32.61 2.10 -30.52
C PHE A 47 33.24 3.16 -31.43
N THR A 48 32.61 4.32 -31.60
CA THR A 48 33.03 5.39 -32.53
C THR A 48 33.69 6.58 -31.85
N SER A 49 33.70 6.66 -30.51
CA SER A 49 34.25 7.80 -29.76
C SER A 49 35.30 7.36 -28.73
N GLN A 50 36.50 7.94 -28.78
CA GLN A 50 37.59 7.62 -27.84
C GLN A 50 37.55 8.43 -26.54
N GLU A 51 36.93 9.62 -26.59
CA GLU A 51 36.80 10.50 -25.43
C GLU A 51 35.63 10.11 -24.52
N ASN A 52 34.59 9.47 -25.08
CA ASN A 52 33.34 9.14 -24.39
C ASN A 52 33.01 7.66 -24.69
N LYS A 53 33.74 6.74 -24.08
CA LYS A 53 33.73 5.32 -24.49
C LYS A 53 32.83 4.44 -23.64
N PHE A 54 32.81 4.62 -22.33
CA PHE A 54 32.02 3.77 -21.43
C PHE A 54 31.07 4.62 -20.59
N LEU A 55 29.80 4.24 -20.56
CA LEU A 55 28.77 4.85 -19.72
C LEU A 55 28.21 3.79 -18.79
N GLU A 56 28.40 4.01 -17.49
CA GLU A 56 27.92 3.16 -16.42
C GLU A 56 26.82 3.88 -15.66
N SER A 57 25.63 3.28 -15.55
CA SER A 57 24.55 3.80 -14.72
C SER A 57 24.16 2.78 -13.67
N HIS A 58 24.30 3.18 -12.41
CA HIS A 58 23.90 2.41 -11.24
C HIS A 58 22.64 3.04 -10.63
N ARG A 59 21.49 2.42 -10.83
CA ARG A 59 20.22 2.85 -10.27
C ARG A 59 19.78 1.91 -9.14
N ARG A 60 19.60 2.47 -7.95
CA ARG A 60 19.03 1.80 -6.79
C ARG A 60 17.64 2.38 -6.52
N SER A 61 16.60 1.56 -6.59
CA SER A 61 15.24 1.93 -6.20
C SER A 61 14.84 1.14 -4.96
N LYS A 62 14.31 1.79 -3.93
CA LYS A 62 13.68 1.12 -2.79
C LYS A 62 12.26 1.64 -2.67
N SER A 63 11.29 0.74 -2.74
CA SER A 63 9.88 1.07 -2.53
C SER A 63 9.41 0.42 -1.24
N TYR A 64 8.76 1.19 -0.38
CA TYR A 64 8.08 0.65 0.78
C TYR A 64 6.72 1.33 0.91
N GLY A 65 5.71 0.54 1.28
CA GLY A 65 4.39 1.06 1.53
C GLY A 65 3.71 0.35 2.68
N ASN A 66 2.85 1.09 3.35
CA ASN A 66 1.96 0.55 4.37
C ASN A 66 0.52 0.81 3.95
N PHE A 67 -0.34 -0.13 4.27
CA PHE A 67 -1.75 -0.10 3.98
C PHE A 67 -2.51 -0.56 5.22
N GLN A 68 -3.49 0.21 5.65
CA GLN A 68 -4.33 -0.13 6.79
C GLN A 68 -5.79 -0.04 6.37
N PHE A 69 -6.55 -1.03 6.81
CA PHE A 69 -7.98 -1.09 6.60
C PHE A 69 -8.66 -1.40 7.91
N GLY A 70 -9.80 -0.78 8.15
CA GLY A 70 -10.67 -1.14 9.26
C GLY A 70 -12.11 -0.88 8.90
N SER A 71 -13.01 -1.71 9.42
CA SER A 71 -14.43 -1.41 9.39
C SER A 71 -15.03 -1.53 10.78
N LEU A 72 -16.07 -0.73 10.99
CA LEU A 72 -16.86 -0.71 12.19
C LEU A 72 -18.32 -0.74 11.79
N GLU A 73 -19.03 -1.73 12.31
CA GLU A 73 -20.42 -2.00 12.02
C GLU A 73 -21.15 -2.04 13.35
N GLY A 74 -22.32 -1.44 13.42
CA GLY A 74 -23.17 -1.56 14.58
C GLY A 74 -24.61 -1.64 14.18
N SER A 75 -25.38 -2.33 14.98
CA SER A 75 -26.81 -2.44 14.80
C SER A 75 -27.53 -2.33 16.14
N TYR A 76 -28.72 -1.74 16.07
CA TYR A 76 -29.61 -1.58 17.19
C TYR A 76 -31.01 -2.03 16.81
N GLU A 77 -31.53 -2.99 17.57
CA GLU A 77 -32.92 -3.40 17.50
C GLU A 77 -33.77 -2.43 18.35
N ILE A 78 -34.62 -1.63 17.72
CA ILE A 78 -35.60 -0.83 18.44
C ILE A 78 -36.67 -1.77 19.03
N ASP A 79 -37.19 -2.67 18.19
CA ASP A 79 -38.13 -3.74 18.51
C ASP A 79 -37.73 -5.01 17.75
N THR A 80 -38.31 -6.18 18.06
CA THR A 80 -38.13 -7.45 17.31
C THR A 80 -38.36 -7.35 15.78
N LEU A 81 -38.80 -6.20 15.30
CA LEU A 81 -39.18 -5.90 13.93
C LEU A 81 -38.44 -4.69 13.34
N ASN A 82 -37.69 -3.93 14.13
CA ASN A 82 -37.08 -2.67 13.69
C ASN A 82 -35.58 -2.71 13.98
N LEU A 83 -34.77 -2.78 12.93
CA LEU A 83 -33.31 -2.80 13.04
C LEU A 83 -32.75 -1.54 12.37
N ILE A 84 -31.96 -0.78 13.11
CA ILE A 84 -31.07 0.23 12.55
C ILE A 84 -29.68 -0.39 12.46
N SER A 85 -29.07 -0.33 11.28
CA SER A 85 -27.70 -0.75 11.06
C SER A 85 -26.88 0.42 10.56
N PHE A 86 -25.64 0.52 11.01
CA PHE A 86 -24.65 1.47 10.50
C PHE A 86 -23.35 0.72 10.23
N SER A 87 -22.67 1.12 9.17
CA SER A 87 -21.35 0.61 8.80
C SER A 87 -20.44 1.76 8.46
N MET A 88 -19.17 1.63 8.80
CA MET A 88 -18.11 2.57 8.51
C MET A 88 -16.89 1.78 8.07
N ASN A 89 -16.25 2.19 6.99
CA ASN A 89 -15.08 1.56 6.43
C ASN A 89 -14.01 2.65 6.26
N LEU A 90 -12.80 2.35 6.69
CA LEU A 90 -11.63 3.20 6.55
C LEU A 90 -10.57 2.39 5.83
N MET A 91 -10.02 2.97 4.77
CA MET A 91 -8.90 2.41 4.04
C MET A 91 -7.89 3.52 3.80
N THR A 92 -6.64 3.34 4.24
CA THR A 92 -5.59 4.30 3.92
C THR A 92 -4.25 3.61 3.74
N GLY A 93 -3.46 4.13 2.82
CA GLY A 93 -2.11 3.63 2.61
C GLY A 93 -1.18 4.73 2.17
N ASN A 94 0.10 4.53 2.45
CA ASN A 94 1.18 5.41 2.05
C ASN A 94 2.23 4.57 1.34
N PHE A 95 2.72 5.07 0.21
CA PHE A 95 3.78 4.49 -0.58
C PHE A 95 4.90 5.51 -0.73
N THR A 96 6.09 5.12 -0.32
CA THR A 96 7.30 5.92 -0.50
C THR A 96 8.24 5.19 -1.44
N ASN A 97 8.64 5.88 -2.51
CA ASN A 97 9.61 5.42 -3.48
C ASN A 97 10.86 6.28 -3.39
N LYS A 98 11.96 5.68 -2.95
CA LYS A 98 13.29 6.29 -2.94
C LYS A 98 14.08 5.77 -4.12
N ARG A 99 14.49 6.67 -5.02
CA ARG A 99 15.35 6.35 -6.16
C ARG A 99 16.67 7.11 -6.03
N ILE A 100 17.77 6.37 -6.04
CA ILE A 100 19.13 6.91 -6.06
C ILE A 100 19.77 6.37 -7.34
N GLY A 101 20.08 7.23 -8.29
CA GLY A 101 20.74 6.85 -9.54
C GLY A 101 22.06 7.58 -9.68
N ASN A 102 23.14 6.87 -9.91
CA ASN A 102 24.46 7.43 -10.16
C ASN A 102 24.90 7.00 -11.56
N THR A 103 25.15 7.95 -12.44
CA THR A 103 25.67 7.67 -13.79
C THR A 103 27.07 8.27 -13.91
N GLN A 104 28.01 7.48 -14.41
CA GLN A 104 29.40 7.87 -14.63
C GLN A 104 29.81 7.53 -16.05
N MET A 105 30.47 8.47 -16.72
CA MET A 105 31.05 8.29 -18.05
C MET A 105 32.57 8.31 -17.96
N THR A 106 33.23 7.36 -18.61
CA THR A 106 34.69 7.25 -18.68
C THR A 106 35.18 7.20 -20.12
N ASN A 107 36.40 7.68 -20.34
CA ASN A 107 37.07 7.64 -21.63
C ASN A 107 37.73 6.26 -21.88
N HIS A 108 38.36 6.08 -23.04
CA HIS A 108 38.97 4.79 -23.39
C HIS A 108 40.07 4.31 -22.42
N ALA A 109 40.73 5.22 -21.71
CA ALA A 109 41.75 4.92 -20.70
C ALA A 109 41.16 4.66 -19.29
N GLY A 110 39.83 4.70 -19.14
CA GLY A 110 39.14 4.55 -17.87
C GLY A 110 39.10 5.82 -17.02
N ASN A 111 39.54 6.96 -17.54
CA ASN A 111 39.49 8.22 -16.80
C ASN A 111 38.07 8.80 -16.82
N PRO A 112 37.54 9.26 -15.68
CA PRO A 112 36.19 9.83 -15.59
C PRO A 112 36.10 11.15 -16.35
N VAL A 113 35.13 11.23 -17.26
CA VAL A 113 34.86 12.43 -18.09
C VAL A 113 33.82 13.30 -17.39
N TYR A 114 32.69 12.69 -17.00
CA TYR A 114 31.65 13.35 -16.22
C TYR A 114 30.79 12.32 -15.48
N GLY A 115 30.15 12.75 -14.39
CA GLY A 115 29.22 11.91 -13.64
C GLY A 115 28.14 12.75 -13.00
N TYR A 116 26.93 12.21 -12.93
CA TYR A 116 25.79 12.87 -12.30
C TYR A 116 25.03 11.92 -11.38
N GLY A 117 24.69 12.43 -10.20
CA GLY A 117 23.85 11.77 -9.22
C GLY A 117 22.42 12.32 -9.27
N SER A 118 21.45 11.43 -9.23
CA SER A 118 20.02 11.75 -9.15
C SER A 118 19.45 11.17 -7.86
N LEU A 119 18.83 12.05 -7.06
CA LEU A 119 18.12 11.70 -5.84
C LEU A 119 16.64 12.02 -6.05
N GLY A 120 15.78 11.01 -6.02
CA GLY A 120 14.34 11.15 -6.12
C GLY A 120 13.64 10.56 -4.91
N ASN A 121 12.84 11.37 -4.23
CA ASN A 121 11.91 10.91 -3.19
C ASN A 121 10.49 11.20 -3.66
N ASN A 122 9.71 10.15 -3.92
CA ASN A 122 8.30 10.28 -4.25
C ASN A 122 7.47 9.64 -3.14
N GLU A 123 6.60 10.44 -2.55
CA GLU A 123 5.62 9.99 -1.56
C GLU A 123 4.23 10.11 -2.18
N SER A 124 3.41 9.07 -2.05
CA SER A 124 2.04 9.05 -2.51
C SER A 124 1.19 8.36 -1.46
N GLY A 125 0.12 9.02 -1.03
CA GLY A 125 -0.81 8.50 -0.03
C GLY A 125 -2.22 8.50 -0.59
N PHE A 126 -3.04 7.59 -0.10
CA PHE A 126 -4.46 7.53 -0.37
C PHE A 126 -5.23 7.24 0.91
N GLY A 127 -6.44 7.76 0.99
CA GLY A 127 -7.32 7.61 2.13
C GLY A 127 -8.76 7.66 1.67
N GLU A 128 -9.53 6.66 2.06
CA GLU A 128 -10.95 6.55 1.79
C GLU A 128 -11.66 6.25 3.11
N VAL A 129 -12.75 6.97 3.33
CA VAL A 129 -13.68 6.71 4.41
C VAL A 129 -15.07 6.65 3.80
N GLY A 130 -15.77 5.55 4.03
CA GLY A 130 -17.12 5.33 3.56
C GLY A 130 -18.00 4.88 4.71
N GLY A 131 -19.24 5.36 4.76
CA GLY A 131 -20.19 4.93 5.77
C GLY A 131 -21.59 4.80 5.18
N ASN A 132 -22.34 3.83 5.69
CA ASN A 132 -23.73 3.59 5.31
C ASN A 132 -24.58 3.46 6.57
N MET A 133 -25.85 3.83 6.45
CA MET A 133 -26.84 3.64 7.49
C MET A 133 -28.12 3.13 6.84
N ASP A 134 -28.62 2.03 7.37
CA ASP A 134 -29.77 1.31 6.86
C ASP A 134 -30.82 1.16 7.96
N TYR A 135 -32.09 1.31 7.59
CA TYR A 135 -33.23 1.03 8.44
C TYR A 135 -34.05 -0.10 7.85
N GLN A 136 -34.21 -1.18 8.60
CA GLN A 136 -35.00 -2.34 8.20
C GLN A 136 -36.22 -2.49 9.11
N HIS A 137 -37.40 -2.45 8.50
CA HIS A 137 -38.66 -2.80 9.14
C HIS A 137 -39.11 -4.19 8.66
N SER A 138 -39.20 -5.14 9.58
CA SER A 138 -39.72 -6.48 9.35
C SER A 138 -41.20 -6.51 9.73
N PHE A 139 -42.06 -7.04 8.87
CA PHE A 139 -43.47 -7.23 9.20
C PHE A 139 -43.67 -8.56 9.89
N LYS A 140 -44.36 -8.58 11.05
CA LYS A 140 -44.83 -9.83 11.66
C LYS A 140 -45.79 -10.50 10.67
N LYS A 141 -45.41 -11.66 10.12
CA LYS A 141 -46.35 -12.49 9.35
C LYS A 141 -47.42 -13.00 10.31
N LYS A 142 -48.63 -12.44 10.22
CA LYS A 142 -49.78 -12.91 10.99
C LYS A 142 -50.32 -14.16 10.28
N GLY A 143 -50.02 -15.33 10.82
CA GLY A 143 -50.63 -16.59 10.37
C GLY A 143 -49.66 -17.78 10.38
N ASN A 144 -49.72 -18.56 11.45
CA ASN A 144 -49.92 -20.01 11.36
C ASN A 144 -50.80 -20.37 12.56
N PHE A 145 -52.02 -20.80 12.25
CA PHE A 145 -52.96 -21.42 13.19
C PHE A 145 -52.45 -22.82 13.54
#